data_AF-A0A916FTZ5-F1
#
_entry.id   AF-A0A916FTZ5-F1
#
_cell.length_a   1.000
_cell.length_b   1.000
_cell.length_c   1.000
_cell.angle_alpha   90.00
_cell.angle_beta   90.00
_cell.angle_gamma   90.00
#
_symmetry.space_group_name_H-M   'P 1'
#
loop_
_entity.id
_entity.type
_entity.pdbx_description
1 polymer ?
#
loop_
_entity_poly.entity_id
_entity_poly.type
_entity_poly.pdbx_seq_one_letter_code
_entity_poly.pdbx_strand_id
1 'polypeptide(L)'
;MVGPPLPNYDLEREEMREYYQRRYGAGFAYAYTIPSMAKAVQAAGRVIRSETDRGLIILMDSRFTESSYSQSMPTDWFDSDVTELVSESILKEGAAFWEQ
;
A
#
# COMPACT_ATOMS: atom_id res chain seq x y z
N MET A 1 -2.94 6.87 -5.31
CA MET A 1 -2.62 7.14 -3.90
C MET A 1 -1.29 7.86 -3.83
N VAL A 2 -1.26 9.01 -3.18
CA VAL A 2 -0.02 9.78 -2.96
C VAL A 2 0.49 9.43 -1.57
N GLY A 3 1.52 8.57 -1.48
CA GLY A 3 1.98 8.02 -0.20
C GLY A 3 1.10 6.90 0.40
N PRO A 4 1.66 6.05 1.29
CA PRO A 4 0.88 5.24 2.21
C PRO A 4 0.05 6.13 3.14
N PRO A 5 -1.24 5.81 3.40
CA PRO A 5 -2.10 6.59 4.26
C PRO A 5 -1.73 6.35 5.74
N LEU A 6 -0.64 6.95 6.18
CA LEU A 6 -0.15 6.88 7.57
C LEU A 6 -1.20 7.39 8.55
N PRO A 7 -1.45 6.67 9.66
CA PRO A 7 -2.18 7.23 10.78
C PRO A 7 -1.55 8.52 11.28
N ASN A 8 -2.38 9.37 11.88
CA ASN A 8 -1.88 10.56 12.56
C ASN A 8 -0.97 10.17 13.72
N TYR A 9 -0.05 11.06 14.03
CA TYR A 9 0.75 10.99 15.25
C TYR A 9 -0.09 11.50 16.42
N ASP A 10 -0.34 10.64 17.40
CA ASP A 10 -1.04 10.97 18.64
C ASP A 10 -0.53 10.09 19.79
N LEU A 11 -0.92 10.45 21.03
CA LEU A 11 -0.44 9.75 22.22
C LEU A 11 -0.85 8.28 22.23
N GLU A 12 -2.09 7.96 21.87
CA GLU A 12 -2.59 6.59 21.84
C GLU A 12 -1.78 5.73 20.87
N ARG A 13 -1.47 6.28 19.69
CA ARG A 13 -0.67 5.63 18.67
C ARG A 13 0.76 5.40 19.12
N GLU A 14 1.35 6.35 19.82
CA GLU A 14 2.69 6.20 20.39
C GLU A 14 2.74 5.17 21.52
N GLU A 15 1.77 5.16 22.42
CA GLU A 15 1.65 4.11 23.45
C GLU A 15 1.50 2.73 22.81
N MET A 16 0.70 2.64 21.74
CA MET A 16 0.56 1.42 20.97
C MET A 16 1.89 1.01 20.30
N ARG A 17 2.61 1.97 19.70
CA ARG A 17 3.93 1.75 19.11
C ARG A 17 4.89 1.19 20.15
N GLU A 18 4.97 1.80 21.33
CA GLU A 18 5.83 1.34 22.41
C GLU A 18 5.45 -0.04 22.91
N TYR A 19 4.15 -0.31 23.10
CA TYR A 19 3.66 -1.61 23.54
C TYR A 19 4.06 -2.72 22.57
N TYR A 20 3.79 -2.55 21.27
CA TYR A 20 4.16 -3.53 20.25
C TYR A 20 5.69 -3.61 20.04
N GLN A 21 6.42 -2.52 20.29
CA GLN A 21 7.88 -2.53 20.29
C GLN A 21 8.43 -3.40 21.42
N ARG A 22 7.95 -3.21 22.66
CA ARG A 22 8.38 -4.00 23.82
C ARG A 22 8.03 -5.48 23.68
N ARG A 23 6.88 -5.79 23.09
CA ARG A 23 6.37 -7.16 23.00
C ARG A 23 6.89 -7.95 21.79
N TYR A 24 7.07 -7.31 20.64
CA TYR A 24 7.37 -7.99 19.38
C TYR A 24 8.54 -7.38 18.60
N GLY A 25 9.16 -6.30 19.08
CA GLY A 25 10.23 -5.62 18.38
C GLY A 25 9.80 -4.85 17.12
N ALA A 26 8.50 -4.76 16.84
CA ALA A 26 7.96 -4.27 15.57
C ALA A 26 6.93 -3.13 15.76
N GLY A 27 7.19 -2.21 16.69
CA GLY A 27 6.22 -1.19 17.10
C GLY A 27 5.69 -0.33 15.94
N PHE A 28 6.57 0.11 15.05
CA PHE A 28 6.18 0.94 13.91
C PHE A 28 5.29 0.18 12.91
N ALA A 29 5.56 -1.11 12.68
CA ALA A 29 4.76 -1.92 11.77
C ALA A 29 3.31 -2.04 12.26
N TYR A 30 3.12 -2.37 13.53
CA TYR A 30 1.79 -2.52 14.13
C TYR A 30 1.06 -1.18 14.30
N ALA A 31 1.78 -0.12 14.66
CA ALA A 31 1.16 1.18 14.88
C ALA A 31 0.86 1.91 13.55
N TYR A 32 1.74 1.86 12.57
CA TYR A 32 1.65 2.70 11.37
C TYR A 32 1.49 1.89 10.08
N THR A 33 2.45 1.02 9.76
CA THR A 33 2.54 0.40 8.44
C THR A 33 1.35 -0.50 8.12
N ILE A 34 1.04 -1.47 8.98
CA ILE A 34 -0.06 -2.43 8.75
C ILE A 34 -1.41 -1.68 8.66
N PRO A 35 -1.76 -0.75 9.57
CA PRO A 35 -2.95 0.07 9.41
C PRO A 35 -3.00 0.90 8.11
N SER A 36 -1.87 1.44 7.67
CA SER A 36 -1.80 2.16 6.39
C SER A 36 -2.05 1.27 5.20
N MET A 37 -1.42 0.10 5.17
CA MET A 37 -1.57 -0.83 4.08
C MET A 37 -3.00 -1.38 4.02
N ALA A 38 -3.63 -1.66 5.17
CA ALA A 38 -5.04 -2.02 5.22
C ALA A 38 -5.94 -0.95 4.58
N LYS A 39 -5.70 0.34 4.88
CA LYS A 39 -6.44 1.45 4.25
C LYS A 39 -6.16 1.56 2.75
N ALA A 40 -4.91 1.36 2.33
CA ALA A 40 -4.50 1.42 0.93
C ALA A 40 -5.18 0.30 0.11
N VAL A 41 -5.17 -0.92 0.63
CA VAL A 41 -5.84 -2.09 0.02
C VAL A 41 -7.36 -1.89 -0.01
N GLN A 42 -7.96 -1.37 1.05
CA GLN A 42 -9.39 -1.03 1.05
C GLN A 42 -9.75 0.02 0.00
N ALA A 43 -8.89 1.03 -0.21
CA ALA A 43 -9.10 2.02 -1.26
C ALA A 43 -8.97 1.41 -2.66
N ALA A 44 -7.98 0.55 -2.87
CA ALA A 44 -7.81 -0.22 -4.10
C ALA A 44 -9.03 -1.11 -4.39
N GLY A 45 -9.58 -1.79 -3.38
CA GLY A 45 -10.79 -2.60 -3.51
C GLY A 45 -12.05 -1.82 -3.90
N ARG A 46 -12.05 -0.48 -3.85
CA ARG A 46 -13.15 0.34 -4.38
C ARG A 46 -13.11 0.51 -5.89
N VAL A 47 -11.98 0.22 -6.53
CA VAL A 47 -11.77 0.38 -7.98
C VAL A 47 -12.38 -0.78 -8.76
N ILE A 48 -12.35 -1.99 -8.21
CA ILE A 48 -12.88 -3.21 -8.84
C ILE A 48 -14.07 -3.70 -8.01
N ARG A 49 -15.30 -3.49 -8.49
CA ARG A 49 -16.55 -3.86 -7.77
C ARG A 49 -17.37 -4.93 -8.49
N SER A 50 -17.00 -5.28 -9.72
CA SER A 50 -17.61 -6.33 -10.53
C SER A 50 -16.56 -7.00 -11.43
N GLU A 51 -16.86 -8.19 -11.95
CA GLU A 51 -15.97 -8.92 -12.88
C GLU A 51 -15.74 -8.16 -14.20
N THR A 52 -16.61 -7.21 -14.53
CA THR A 52 -16.51 -6.38 -15.73
C THR A 52 -15.87 -5.01 -15.46
N ASP A 53 -15.61 -4.68 -14.19
CA ASP A 53 -15.04 -3.39 -13.85
C ASP A 53 -13.57 -3.35 -14.26
N ARG A 54 -13.24 -2.34 -15.06
CA ARG A 54 -11.86 -2.00 -15.39
C ARG A 54 -11.44 -0.76 -14.62
N GLY A 55 -10.30 -0.83 -13.96
CA GLY A 55 -9.74 0.33 -13.29
C GLY A 55 -8.25 0.20 -13.02
N LEU A 56 -7.63 1.35 -12.77
CA LEU A 56 -6.19 1.48 -12.57
C LEU A 56 -5.91 1.93 -11.14
N ILE A 57 -5.03 1.20 -10.44
CA ILE A 57 -4.54 1.57 -9.12
C ILE A 57 -3.12 2.13 -9.30
N ILE A 58 -2.95 3.40 -8.94
CA ILE A 58 -1.64 4.06 -8.99
C ILE A 58 -1.15 4.28 -7.55
N LEU A 59 0.04 3.77 -7.23
CA LEU A 59 0.74 4.01 -5.96
C LEU A 59 1.91 4.96 -6.20
N MET A 60 1.87 6.16 -5.63
CA MET A 60 2.90 7.20 -5.82
C MET A 60 3.71 7.36 -4.55
N ASP A 61 4.63 6.43 -4.30
CA ASP A 61 5.65 6.52 -3.25
C ASP A 61 6.63 5.35 -3.38
N SER A 62 7.92 5.58 -3.19
CA SER A 62 8.90 4.48 -3.16
C SER A 62 8.71 3.55 -1.96
N ARG A 63 8.09 4.01 -0.87
CA ARG A 63 7.84 3.18 0.32
C ARG A 63 7.02 1.94 0.01
N PHE A 64 6.18 1.97 -1.03
CA PHE A 64 5.40 0.81 -1.43
C PHE A 64 6.26 -0.36 -1.93
N THR A 65 7.50 -0.12 -2.37
CA THR A 65 8.44 -1.18 -2.75
C THR A 65 9.32 -1.65 -1.60
N GLU A 66 9.32 -0.95 -0.46
CA GLU A 66 10.03 -1.41 0.73
C GLU A 66 9.36 -2.66 1.30
N SER A 67 10.18 -3.65 1.69
CA SER A 67 9.70 -4.92 2.26
C SER A 67 8.74 -4.74 3.44
N SER A 68 8.93 -3.69 4.24
CA SER A 68 8.07 -3.37 5.39
C SER A 68 6.62 -3.05 4.99
N TYR A 69 6.39 -2.51 3.78
CA TYR A 69 5.06 -2.21 3.24
C TYR A 69 4.58 -3.29 2.27
N SER A 70 5.45 -3.77 1.36
CA SER A 70 5.07 -4.71 0.31
C SER A 70 4.61 -6.07 0.86
N GLN A 71 5.13 -6.51 2.01
CA GLN A 71 4.66 -7.72 2.70
C GLN A 71 3.17 -7.69 3.11
N SER A 72 2.58 -6.50 3.20
CA SER A 72 1.15 -6.33 3.51
C SER A 72 0.28 -6.14 2.26
N MET A 73 0.86 -6.19 1.06
CA MET A 73 0.10 -6.15 -0.20
C MET A 73 -0.52 -7.52 -0.50
N PRO A 74 -1.64 -7.54 -1.25
CA PRO A 74 -2.15 -8.79 -1.80
C PRO A 74 -1.11 -9.45 -2.70
N THR A 75 -0.98 -10.78 -2.58
CA THR A 75 -0.01 -11.57 -3.35
C THR A 75 -0.25 -11.50 -4.85
N ASP A 76 -1.49 -11.27 -5.26
CA ASP A 76 -1.90 -11.33 -6.66
C ASP A 76 -1.66 -9.99 -7.40
N TRP A 77 -0.99 -9.03 -6.75
CA TRP A 77 -0.65 -7.74 -7.36
C TRP A 77 0.61 -7.80 -8.21
N PHE A 78 1.52 -8.74 -7.97
CA PHE A 78 2.78 -8.91 -8.70
C PHE A 78 3.15 -10.40 -8.72
N ASP A 79 3.96 -10.84 -9.69
CA ASP A 79 4.24 -12.27 -9.86
C ASP A 79 5.39 -12.74 -8.97
N SER A 80 6.51 -12.00 -8.96
CA SER A 80 7.69 -12.36 -8.17
C SER A 80 8.13 -11.25 -7.22
N ASP A 81 8.21 -10.01 -7.70
CA ASP A 81 8.71 -8.88 -6.92
C ASP A 81 7.91 -7.59 -7.14
N VAL A 82 7.72 -6.83 -6.07
CA VAL A 82 6.98 -5.56 -6.09
C VAL A 82 7.61 -4.50 -7.02
N THR A 83 8.89 -4.62 -7.37
CA THR A 83 9.56 -3.74 -8.33
C THR A 83 9.02 -3.86 -9.74
N GLU A 84 8.34 -4.97 -10.08
CA GLU A 84 7.60 -5.13 -11.35
C GLU A 84 6.51 -4.06 -11.53
N LEU A 85 6.02 -3.50 -10.42
CA LEU A 85 5.01 -2.44 -10.42
C LEU A 85 5.59 -1.04 -10.63
N VAL A 86 6.92 -0.90 -10.67
CA VAL A 86 7.58 0.39 -10.85
C VAL A 86 7.51 0.78 -12.31
N SER A 87 6.65 1.74 -12.59
CA SER A 87 6.47 2.33 -13.92
C SER A 87 7.62 3.29 -14.28
N GLU A 88 8.17 3.14 -15.49
CA GLU A 88 9.11 4.12 -16.06
C GLU A 88 8.37 5.32 -16.69
N SER A 89 7.12 5.11 -17.13
CA SER A 89 6.31 6.14 -17.78
C SER A 89 4.83 6.04 -17.41
N ILE A 90 4.52 6.41 -16.17
CA ILE A 90 3.19 6.22 -15.58
C ILE A 90 2.05 6.87 -16.38
N LEU A 91 2.32 8.02 -17.00
CA LEU A 91 1.32 8.71 -17.83
C LEU A 91 1.04 7.96 -19.13
N LYS A 92 2.08 7.40 -19.76
CA LYS A 92 1.95 6.65 -21.01
C LYS A 92 1.27 5.31 -20.76
N GLU A 93 1.69 4.58 -19.73
CA GLU A 93 1.09 3.31 -19.34
C GLU A 93 -0.36 3.48 -18.90
N GLY A 94 -0.66 4.54 -18.13
CA GLY A 94 -2.01 4.89 -17.74
C GLY A 94 -2.92 5.23 -18.93
N ALA A 95 -2.40 5.93 -19.94
CA ALA A 95 -3.15 6.21 -21.17
C ALA A 95 -3.42 4.94 -21.99
N ALA A 96 -2.38 4.12 -22.19
CA ALA A 96 -2.49 2.86 -22.93
C ALA A 96 -3.48 1.88 -22.28
N PHE A 97 -3.60 1.90 -20.95
CA PHE A 97 -4.59 1.11 -20.24
C PHE A 97 -6.04 1.46 -20.63
N TRP A 98 -6.35 2.71 -20.99
CA TRP A 98 -7.73 3.08 -21.36
C TRP A 98 -8.03 2.98 -22.87
N GLU A 99 -7.01 2.77 -23.69
CA GLU A 99 -7.15 2.62 -25.15
C GLU A 99 -7.42 1.17 -25.60
N GLN A 100 -7.24 0.20 -24.71
CA GLN A 100 -7.60 -1.22 -24.93
C GLN A 100 -9.09 -1.46 -24.66
#